data_AF-A0A3D9C697-F1
#
_entry.id   AF-A0A3D9C697-F1
#
_cell.length_a   1.000
_cell.length_b   1.000
_cell.length_c   1.000
_cell.angle_alpha   90.00
_cell.angle_beta   90.00
_cell.angle_gamma   90.00
#
_symmetry.space_group_name_H-M   'P 1'
#
loop_
_entity.id
_entity.type
_entity.pdbx_description
1 polymer ?
#
loop_
_entity_poly.entity_id
_entity_poly.type
_entity_poly.pdbx_seq_one_letter_code
_entity_poly.pdbx_strand_id
1 'polypeptide(L)'
;MNIMENIKSFFDSFKEFVWDIIGYLLPGSYLLILLSIIIKKDYFVYPTIGTKSDDFYPFIFIVISYLLGYSIYGLGVMKENILGKYSYIKKTERNVKNRKTFSLSKELLSKSLQTKGITDDLSDTSLRDIRSIVMGFVPEHDQKIYTFTFRADLSNQIGNVSMMLGVLALIFSILKPFSLDIFNTAISHYIIYVCLIISYFLLRETRNKFYNISLGLPFSIYTAKATQL
;
A
#
# COMPACT_ATOMS: atom_id res chain seq x y z
N MET A 1 -25.08 -26.98 -5.58
CA MET A 1 -23.85 -26.19 -5.45
C MET A 1 -22.69 -27.15 -5.60
N ASN A 2 -21.88 -26.99 -6.64
CA ASN A 2 -20.98 -28.04 -7.13
C ASN A 2 -19.70 -28.08 -6.28
N ILE A 3 -19.16 -29.26 -5.92
CA ILE A 3 -17.93 -29.38 -5.09
C ILE A 3 -16.77 -28.59 -5.73
N MET A 4 -16.72 -28.55 -7.06
CA MET A 4 -15.73 -27.80 -7.83
C MET A 4 -15.87 -26.28 -7.69
N GLU A 5 -17.09 -25.76 -7.53
CA GLU A 5 -17.32 -24.33 -7.27
C GLU A 5 -16.85 -23.95 -5.86
N ASN A 6 -17.08 -24.81 -4.86
CA ASN A 6 -16.63 -24.60 -3.49
C ASN A 6 -15.10 -24.60 -3.38
N ILE A 7 -14.43 -25.53 -4.08
CA ILE A 7 -12.96 -25.60 -4.11
C ILE A 7 -12.39 -24.33 -4.76
N LYS A 8 -12.96 -23.89 -5.88
CA LYS A 8 -12.52 -22.65 -6.56
C LYS A 8 -12.67 -21.44 -5.66
N SER A 9 -13.85 -21.27 -5.04
CA SER A 9 -14.11 -20.17 -4.10
C SER A 9 -13.13 -20.17 -2.94
N PHE A 10 -12.79 -21.35 -2.39
CA PHE A 10 -11.80 -21.47 -1.32
C PHE A 10 -10.41 -20.98 -1.78
N PHE A 11 -9.94 -21.40 -2.96
CA PHE A 11 -8.66 -20.97 -3.50
C PHE A 11 -8.61 -19.46 -3.78
N ASP A 12 -9.70 -18.88 -4.26
CA ASP A 12 -9.80 -17.43 -4.50
C ASP A 12 -9.70 -16.66 -3.17
N SER A 13 -10.45 -17.04 -2.14
CA SER A 13 -10.35 -16.43 -0.81
C SER A 13 -9.00 -16.65 -0.14
N PHE A 14 -8.40 -17.84 -0.27
CA PHE A 14 -7.08 -18.13 0.26
C PHE A 14 -6.00 -17.27 -0.39
N LYS A 15 -6.09 -17.08 -1.72
CA LYS A 15 -5.20 -16.20 -2.45
C LYS A 15 -5.31 -14.75 -1.99
N GLU A 16 -6.52 -14.23 -1.79
CA GLU A 16 -6.74 -12.89 -1.24
C GLU A 16 -6.12 -12.74 0.16
N PHE A 17 -6.34 -13.72 1.03
CA PHE A 17 -5.72 -13.77 2.36
C PHE A 17 -4.18 -13.75 2.31
N VAL A 18 -3.57 -14.51 1.39
CA VAL A 18 -2.12 -14.51 1.19
C VAL A 18 -1.63 -13.14 0.70
N TRP A 19 -2.36 -12.47 -0.19
CA TRP A 19 -1.99 -11.12 -0.63
C TRP A 19 -2.04 -10.09 0.48
N ASP A 20 -3.03 -10.18 1.37
CA ASP A 20 -3.12 -9.32 2.55
C ASP A 20 -1.95 -9.57 3.50
N ILE A 21 -1.61 -10.84 3.77
CA ILE A 21 -0.44 -11.17 4.60
C ILE A 21 0.84 -10.60 3.97
N ILE A 22 1.07 -10.86 2.69
CA ILE A 22 2.26 -10.39 1.97
C ILE A 22 2.33 -8.86 1.99
N GLY A 23 1.18 -8.18 1.87
CA GLY A 23 1.07 -6.73 1.87
C GLY A 23 1.61 -6.05 3.13
N TYR A 24 1.51 -6.71 4.28
CA TYR A 24 2.10 -6.22 5.54
C TYR A 24 3.47 -6.84 5.82
N LEU A 25 3.65 -8.12 5.50
CA LEU A 25 4.89 -8.84 5.76
C LEU A 25 6.09 -8.19 5.05
N LEU A 26 5.92 -7.79 3.78
CA LEU A 26 7.01 -7.23 2.97
C LEU A 26 7.56 -5.90 3.53
N PRO A 27 6.74 -4.86 3.80
CA PRO A 27 7.20 -3.62 4.42
C PRO A 27 7.91 -3.81 5.77
N GLY A 28 7.40 -4.68 6.64
CA GLY A 28 8.04 -4.93 7.92
C GLY A 28 9.35 -5.71 7.79
N SER A 29 9.40 -6.70 6.90
CA SER A 29 10.64 -7.40 6.57
C SER A 29 11.70 -6.43 6.01
N TYR A 30 11.28 -5.53 5.12
CA TYR A 30 12.14 -4.48 4.56
C TYR A 30 12.69 -3.58 5.67
N LEU A 31 11.84 -3.15 6.61
CA LEU A 31 12.27 -2.38 7.78
C LEU A 31 13.33 -3.14 8.61
N LEU A 32 13.07 -4.39 8.98
CA LEU A 32 14.00 -5.19 9.78
C LEU A 32 15.36 -5.38 9.10
N ILE A 33 15.34 -5.67 7.79
CA ILE A 33 16.57 -5.79 7.00
C ILE A 33 17.34 -4.47 7.01
N LEU A 34 16.68 -3.34 6.78
CA LEU A 34 17.33 -2.03 6.84
C LEU A 34 17.92 -1.74 8.22
N LEU A 35 17.16 -1.98 9.30
CA LEU A 35 17.64 -1.77 10.66
C LEU A 35 18.91 -2.59 10.95
N SER A 36 18.97 -3.84 10.48
CA SER A 36 20.16 -4.71 10.64
C SER A 36 21.42 -4.20 9.95
N ILE A 37 21.26 -3.35 8.92
CA ILE A 37 22.35 -2.76 8.16
C ILE A 37 22.77 -1.42 8.77
N ILE A 38 21.81 -0.60 9.20
CA ILE A 38 22.06 0.81 9.56
C ILE A 38 22.33 1.02 11.06
N ILE A 39 21.80 0.17 11.94
CA ILE A 39 22.01 0.27 13.38
C ILE A 39 23.32 -0.44 13.76
N LYS A 40 24.08 0.14 14.71
CA LYS A 40 25.27 -0.52 15.23
C LYS A 40 24.91 -1.80 15.98
N LYS A 41 25.81 -2.78 15.92
CA LYS A 41 25.60 -4.10 16.54
C LYS A 41 25.25 -4.04 18.03
N ASP A 42 25.76 -3.05 18.75
CA ASP A 42 25.54 -2.89 20.19
C ASP A 42 24.08 -2.52 20.54
N TYR A 43 23.36 -1.90 19.60
CA TYR A 43 21.96 -1.49 19.78
C TYR A 43 20.99 -2.36 18.99
N PHE A 44 21.48 -3.12 18.02
CA PHE A 44 20.65 -4.06 17.29
C PHE A 44 20.53 -5.34 18.11
N VAL A 45 19.31 -5.62 18.59
CA VAL A 45 18.99 -6.92 19.18
C VAL A 45 19.04 -7.94 18.06
N TYR A 46 20.23 -8.47 17.78
CA TYR A 46 20.34 -9.71 17.07
C TYR A 46 19.61 -10.75 17.92
N PRO A 47 18.59 -11.45 17.41
CA PRO A 47 18.34 -12.77 17.95
C PRO A 47 19.69 -13.48 17.88
N THR A 48 20.20 -14.00 18.99
CA THR A 48 21.46 -14.76 19.01
C THR A 48 21.28 -15.98 18.12
N ILE A 49 21.57 -15.80 16.83
CA ILE A 49 21.58 -16.80 15.78
C ILE A 49 22.58 -17.86 16.22
N GLY A 50 22.10 -19.00 16.71
CA GLY A 50 22.95 -20.17 16.98
C GLY A 50 22.90 -20.78 18.38
N THR A 51 21.82 -20.64 19.17
CA THR A 51 21.69 -21.44 20.42
C THR A 51 20.37 -22.22 20.51
N LYS A 52 20.36 -23.35 19.78
CA LYS A 52 19.71 -24.64 20.08
C LYS A 52 18.22 -24.88 19.78
N SER A 53 17.46 -23.94 19.22
CA SER A 53 16.15 -24.25 18.62
C SER A 53 15.93 -23.48 17.31
N ASP A 54 16.57 -23.96 16.24
CA ASP A 54 16.66 -23.24 14.96
C ASP A 54 15.29 -23.05 14.26
N ASP A 55 14.26 -23.81 14.63
CA ASP A 55 12.94 -23.78 13.97
C ASP A 55 12.03 -22.61 14.41
N PHE A 56 12.29 -21.97 15.57
CA PHE A 56 11.39 -20.94 16.11
C PHE A 56 11.69 -19.53 15.58
N TYR A 57 12.92 -19.28 15.10
CA TYR A 57 13.35 -17.94 14.68
C TYR A 57 12.70 -17.43 13.39
N PRO A 58 12.54 -18.23 12.32
CA PRO A 58 11.82 -17.78 11.13
C PRO A 58 10.38 -17.38 11.46
N PHE A 59 9.74 -18.10 12.37
CA PHE A 59 8.39 -17.78 12.84
C PHE A 59 8.34 -16.43 13.56
N ILE A 60 9.25 -16.17 14.51
CA ILE A 60 9.36 -14.86 15.18
C ILE A 60 9.57 -13.75 14.14
N PHE A 61 10.49 -13.94 13.18
CA PHE A 61 10.76 -12.94 12.15
C PHE A 61 9.52 -12.61 11.33
N ILE A 62 8.76 -13.64 10.91
CA ILE A 62 7.50 -13.46 10.18
C ILE A 62 6.48 -12.68 11.01
N VAL A 63 6.27 -13.06 12.27
CA VAL A 63 5.31 -12.40 13.16
C VAL A 63 5.69 -10.94 13.40
N ILE A 64 6.94 -10.66 13.76
CA ILE A 64 7.41 -9.28 13.99
C ILE A 64 7.32 -8.46 12.69
N SER A 65 7.71 -9.05 11.55
CA SER A 65 7.60 -8.37 10.26
C SER A 65 6.15 -8.02 9.93
N TYR A 66 5.21 -8.93 10.18
CA TYR A 66 3.80 -8.65 9.96
C TYR A 66 3.28 -7.50 10.85
N LEU A 67 3.60 -7.52 12.16
CA LEU A 67 3.21 -6.47 13.10
C LEU A 67 3.82 -5.10 12.77
N LEU A 68 5.10 -5.08 12.39
CA LEU A 68 5.76 -3.86 11.94
C LEU A 68 5.17 -3.35 10.64
N GLY A 69 4.85 -4.23 9.70
CA GLY A 69 4.12 -3.91 8.47
C GLY A 69 2.80 -3.20 8.74
N TYR A 70 2.00 -3.76 9.64
CA TYR A 70 0.73 -3.15 10.05
C TYR A 70 0.94 -1.77 10.68
N SER A 71 1.98 -1.63 11.51
CA SER A 71 2.35 -0.35 12.12
C SER A 71 2.77 0.69 11.07
N ILE A 72 3.58 0.30 10.09
CA ILE A 72 3.98 1.15 8.95
C ILE A 72 2.75 1.61 8.16
N TYR A 73 1.83 0.68 7.89
CA TYR A 73 0.56 1.00 7.24
C TYR A 73 -0.24 2.04 8.04
N GLY A 74 -0.43 1.81 9.35
CA GLY A 74 -1.14 2.71 10.24
C GLY A 74 -0.53 4.12 10.27
N LEU A 75 0.80 4.22 10.36
CA LEU A 75 1.51 5.50 10.26
C LEU A 75 1.29 6.17 8.89
N GLY A 76 1.25 5.39 7.82
CA GLY A 76 0.92 5.87 6.48
C GLY A 76 -0.48 6.48 6.42
N VAL A 77 -1.49 5.83 7.00
CA VAL A 77 -2.86 6.34 7.09
C VAL A 77 -2.93 7.62 7.94
N MET A 78 -2.30 7.61 9.11
CA MET A 78 -2.24 8.78 9.99
C MET A 78 -1.59 9.98 9.28
N LYS A 79 -0.49 9.76 8.55
CA LYS A 79 0.15 10.79 7.72
C LYS A 79 -0.80 11.38 6.68
N GLU A 80 -1.56 10.55 5.96
CA GLU A 80 -2.51 11.05 4.96
C GLU A 80 -3.68 11.82 5.61
N ASN A 81 -4.14 11.39 6.78
CA ASN A 81 -5.18 12.11 7.54
C ASN A 81 -4.69 13.49 8.00
N ILE A 82 -3.45 13.58 8.51
CA ILE A 82 -2.82 14.85 8.90
C ILE A 82 -2.65 15.78 7.70
N LEU A 83 -2.22 15.25 6.54
CA LEU A 83 -2.08 16.04 5.31
C LEU A 83 -3.43 16.53 4.76
N GLY A 84 -4.53 15.84 5.07
CA GLY A 84 -5.89 16.24 4.73
C GLY A 84 -6.05 16.53 3.23
N LYS A 85 -6.33 17.80 2.88
CA LYS A 85 -6.49 18.25 1.48
C LYS A 85 -5.23 18.13 0.62
N TYR A 86 -4.05 18.05 1.25
CA TYR A 86 -2.76 17.88 0.58
C TYR A 86 -2.35 16.41 0.44
N SER A 87 -3.13 15.47 0.99
CA SER A 87 -2.90 14.03 0.85
C SER A 87 -2.89 13.60 -0.61
N TYR A 88 -2.06 12.61 -0.95
CA TYR A 88 -2.03 12.10 -2.34
C TYR A 88 -3.37 11.43 -2.69
N ILE A 89 -4.03 10.85 -1.68
CA ILE A 89 -5.34 10.23 -1.80
C ILE A 89 -6.36 11.27 -2.30
N LYS A 90 -6.54 12.38 -1.58
CA LYS A 90 -7.52 13.41 -1.95
C LYS A 90 -7.17 14.08 -3.28
N LYS A 91 -5.88 14.30 -3.55
CA LYS A 91 -5.43 14.81 -4.84
C LYS A 91 -5.83 13.86 -5.99
N THR A 92 -5.63 12.56 -5.81
CA THR A 92 -5.95 11.56 -6.83
C THR A 92 -7.45 11.40 -7.01
N GLU A 93 -8.21 11.36 -5.91
CA GLU A 93 -9.68 11.32 -5.95
C GLU A 93 -10.25 12.51 -6.73
N ARG A 94 -9.75 13.73 -6.47
CA ARG A 94 -10.14 14.93 -7.24
C ARG A 94 -9.80 14.80 -8.72
N ASN A 95 -8.59 14.34 -9.03
CA ASN A 95 -8.15 14.15 -10.42
C ASN A 95 -9.02 13.15 -11.18
N VAL A 96 -9.47 12.07 -10.52
CA VAL A 96 -10.36 11.08 -11.12
C VAL A 96 -11.78 11.64 -11.28
N LYS A 97 -12.32 12.32 -10.25
CA LYS A 97 -13.64 12.96 -10.32
C LYS A 97 -13.76 13.98 -11.47
N ASN A 98 -12.69 14.68 -11.78
CA ASN A 98 -12.66 15.67 -12.85
C ASN A 98 -12.57 15.06 -14.27
N ARG A 99 -12.46 13.73 -14.42
CA ARG A 99 -12.41 13.10 -15.74
C ARG A 99 -13.80 12.98 -16.35
N LYS A 100 -13.89 13.22 -17.67
CA LYS A 100 -15.11 12.96 -18.44
C LYS A 100 -15.61 11.52 -18.28
N THR A 101 -14.68 10.55 -18.24
CA THR A 101 -15.00 9.12 -18.04
C THR A 101 -15.69 8.86 -16.70
N PHE A 102 -15.32 9.57 -15.64
CA PHE A 102 -16.00 9.41 -14.36
C PHE A 102 -17.43 9.94 -14.43
N SER A 103 -17.63 11.14 -14.99
CA SER A 103 -18.97 11.74 -15.15
C SER A 103 -19.90 10.82 -15.96
N LEU A 104 -19.42 10.35 -17.11
CA LEU A 104 -20.18 9.44 -17.97
C LEU A 104 -20.46 8.09 -17.29
N SER A 105 -19.47 7.51 -16.61
CA SER A 105 -19.66 6.28 -15.84
C SER A 105 -20.71 6.45 -14.75
N LYS A 106 -20.75 7.60 -14.06
CA LYS A 106 -21.72 7.89 -13.00
C LYS A 106 -23.14 8.01 -13.57
N GLU A 107 -23.29 8.66 -14.72
CA GLU A 107 -24.57 8.79 -15.41
C GLU A 107 -25.11 7.42 -15.86
N LEU A 108 -24.27 6.60 -16.52
CA LEU A 108 -24.62 5.25 -16.96
C LEU A 108 -24.95 4.34 -15.79
N LEU A 109 -24.21 4.45 -14.69
CA LEU A 109 -24.48 3.69 -13.48
C LEU A 109 -25.83 4.06 -12.87
N SER A 110 -26.14 5.36 -12.75
CA SER A 110 -27.44 5.82 -12.24
C SER A 110 -28.60 5.26 -13.07
N LYS A 111 -28.50 5.31 -14.42
CA LYS A 111 -29.47 4.70 -15.32
C LYS A 111 -29.62 3.19 -15.06
N SER A 112 -28.50 2.47 -14.91
CA SER A 112 -28.51 1.02 -14.66
C SER A 112 -29.06 0.65 -13.28
N LEU A 113 -29.00 1.53 -12.28
CA LEU A 113 -29.58 1.30 -10.96
C LEU A 113 -31.08 1.57 -10.96
N GLN A 114 -31.51 2.64 -11.63
CA GLN A 114 -32.93 2.97 -11.80
C GLN A 114 -33.70 1.85 -12.52
N THR A 115 -33.12 1.22 -13.55
CA THR A 115 -33.74 0.06 -14.22
C THR A 115 -33.87 -1.16 -13.31
N LYS A 116 -33.07 -1.25 -12.25
CA LYS A 116 -33.15 -2.29 -11.21
C LYS A 116 -34.02 -1.89 -10.01
N GLY A 117 -34.72 -0.75 -10.09
CA GLY A 117 -35.58 -0.24 -9.02
C GLY A 117 -34.84 0.40 -7.85
N ILE A 118 -33.54 0.68 -8.00
CA ILE A 118 -32.73 1.35 -6.97
C ILE A 118 -32.72 2.85 -7.28
N THR A 119 -33.32 3.65 -6.41
CA THR A 119 -33.48 5.12 -6.58
C THR A 119 -32.45 5.93 -5.82
N ASP A 120 -31.34 5.33 -5.40
CA ASP A 120 -30.29 6.03 -4.63
C ASP A 120 -29.66 7.15 -5.47
N ASP A 121 -29.63 8.36 -4.88
CA ASP A 121 -28.91 9.48 -5.46
C ASP A 121 -27.41 9.30 -5.20
N LEU A 122 -26.65 9.09 -6.28
CA LEU A 122 -25.21 8.95 -6.23
C LEU A 122 -24.48 10.30 -6.05
N SER A 123 -25.19 11.43 -5.95
CA SER A 123 -24.63 12.78 -5.82
C SER A 123 -23.65 12.91 -4.66
N ASP A 124 -24.04 12.43 -3.47
CA ASP A 124 -23.29 12.53 -2.22
C ASP A 124 -22.37 11.34 -1.92
N THR A 125 -22.41 10.31 -2.76
CA THR A 125 -21.61 9.09 -2.57
C THR A 125 -20.11 9.35 -2.79
N SER A 126 -19.26 8.75 -1.95
CA SER A 126 -17.82 8.90 -2.09
C SER A 126 -17.31 8.25 -3.38
N LEU A 127 -16.18 8.74 -3.93
CA LEU A 127 -15.61 8.15 -5.15
C LEU A 127 -15.31 6.65 -4.96
N ARG A 128 -14.89 6.24 -3.77
CA ARG A 128 -14.53 4.87 -3.45
C ARG A 128 -15.76 3.97 -3.43
N ASP A 129 -16.88 4.45 -2.91
CA ASP A 129 -18.12 3.67 -2.86
C ASP A 129 -18.69 3.52 -4.28
N ILE A 130 -18.70 4.59 -5.08
CA ILE A 130 -19.06 4.50 -6.51
C ILE A 130 -18.12 3.52 -7.23
N ARG A 131 -16.81 3.55 -6.94
CA ARG A 131 -15.85 2.60 -7.49
C ARG A 131 -16.22 1.15 -7.15
N SER A 132 -16.56 0.88 -5.89
CA SER A 132 -16.95 -0.46 -5.43
C SER A 132 -18.21 -0.96 -6.14
N ILE A 133 -19.21 -0.08 -6.32
CA ILE A 133 -20.42 -0.43 -7.07
C ILE A 133 -20.06 -0.75 -8.52
N VAL A 134 -19.27 0.11 -9.18
CA VAL A 134 -18.83 -0.08 -10.57
C VAL A 134 -18.08 -1.40 -10.74
N MET A 135 -17.18 -1.75 -9.82
CA MET A 135 -16.44 -3.01 -9.84
C MET A 135 -17.39 -4.22 -9.84
N GLY A 136 -18.52 -4.16 -9.11
CA GLY A 136 -19.57 -5.18 -9.16
C GLY A 136 -20.18 -5.43 -10.55
N PHE A 137 -20.09 -4.47 -11.49
CA PHE A 137 -20.54 -4.65 -12.88
C PHE A 137 -19.44 -5.17 -13.83
N VAL A 138 -18.19 -5.18 -13.38
CA VAL A 138 -17.00 -5.62 -14.15
C VAL A 138 -16.09 -6.58 -13.36
N PRO A 139 -16.62 -7.66 -12.76
CA PRO A 139 -15.87 -8.54 -11.84
C PRO A 139 -14.64 -9.21 -12.49
N GLU A 140 -14.67 -9.42 -13.81
CA GLU A 140 -13.58 -9.96 -14.63
C GLU A 140 -12.25 -9.19 -14.48
N HIS A 141 -12.31 -7.94 -14.01
CA HIS A 141 -11.17 -7.03 -13.92
C HIS A 141 -10.72 -6.71 -12.50
N ASP A 142 -11.39 -7.25 -11.48
CA ASP A 142 -11.12 -6.93 -10.07
C ASP A 142 -9.69 -7.24 -9.67
N GLN A 143 -9.17 -8.42 -10.04
CA GLN A 143 -7.79 -8.81 -9.75
C GLN A 143 -6.76 -7.78 -10.26
N LYS A 144 -7.00 -7.20 -11.44
CA LYS A 144 -6.12 -6.19 -12.03
C LYS A 144 -6.16 -4.89 -11.23
N ILE A 145 -7.35 -4.48 -10.80
CA ILE A 145 -7.57 -3.27 -9.99
C ILE A 145 -6.91 -3.43 -8.60
N TYR A 146 -7.08 -4.58 -7.96
CA TYR A 146 -6.44 -4.90 -6.69
C TYR A 146 -4.92 -4.96 -6.82
N THR A 147 -4.39 -5.52 -7.92
CA THR A 147 -2.94 -5.52 -8.17
C THR A 147 -2.35 -4.11 -8.22
N PHE A 148 -3.04 -3.15 -8.87
CA PHE A 148 -2.58 -1.77 -8.88
C PHE A 148 -2.69 -1.10 -7.51
N THR A 149 -3.74 -1.40 -6.74
CA THR A 149 -3.90 -0.92 -5.37
C THR A 149 -2.77 -1.43 -4.47
N PHE A 150 -2.53 -2.74 -4.49
CA PHE A 150 -1.44 -3.39 -3.77
C PHE A 150 -0.07 -2.77 -4.09
N ARG A 151 0.25 -2.58 -5.38
CA ARG A 151 1.52 -1.96 -5.79
C ARG A 151 1.65 -0.52 -5.31
N ALA A 152 0.56 0.23 -5.31
CA ALA A 152 0.56 1.59 -4.79
C ALA A 152 0.83 1.60 -3.28
N ASP A 153 0.14 0.74 -2.53
CA ASP A 153 0.28 0.65 -1.08
C ASP A 153 1.67 0.18 -0.67
N LEU A 154 2.20 -0.85 -1.35
CA LEU A 154 3.57 -1.34 -1.12
C LEU A 154 4.60 -0.23 -1.39
N SER A 155 4.46 0.51 -2.49
CA SER A 155 5.35 1.63 -2.82
C SER A 155 5.26 2.74 -1.77
N ASN A 156 4.06 3.03 -1.25
CA ASN A 156 3.86 4.01 -0.19
C ASN A 156 4.55 3.59 1.11
N GLN A 157 4.35 2.34 1.53
CA GLN A 157 4.88 1.81 2.79
C GLN A 157 6.40 1.73 2.76
N ILE A 158 6.98 1.12 1.72
CA ILE A 158 8.44 1.04 1.53
C ILE A 158 9.02 2.45 1.46
N GLY A 159 8.42 3.35 0.65
CA GLY A 159 8.89 4.72 0.53
C GLY A 159 8.89 5.47 1.86
N ASN A 160 7.83 5.33 2.67
CA ASN A 160 7.76 5.95 4.00
C ASN A 160 8.88 5.42 4.91
N VAL A 161 9.14 4.12 4.91
CA VAL A 161 10.25 3.51 5.66
C VAL A 161 11.59 4.09 5.20
N SER A 162 11.85 4.13 3.89
CA SER A 162 13.10 4.66 3.35
C SER A 162 13.31 6.13 3.73
N MET A 163 12.28 6.97 3.60
CA MET A 163 12.36 8.38 3.99
C MET A 163 12.60 8.55 5.48
N MET A 164 11.82 7.86 6.31
CA MET A 164 11.89 7.96 7.76
C MET A 164 13.26 7.53 8.28
N LEU A 165 13.74 6.35 7.87
CA LEU A 165 15.04 5.84 8.30
C LEU A 165 16.20 6.66 7.75
N GLY A 166 16.17 7.04 6.47
CA GLY A 166 17.24 7.84 5.87
C GLY A 166 17.38 9.19 6.57
N VAL A 167 16.28 9.87 6.87
CA VAL A 167 16.29 11.15 7.60
C VAL A 167 16.73 10.96 9.05
N LEU A 168 16.16 9.98 9.77
CA LEU A 168 16.53 9.72 11.17
C LEU A 168 18.02 9.38 11.29
N ALA A 169 18.53 8.50 10.43
CA ALA A 169 19.93 8.10 10.46
C ALA A 169 20.87 9.29 10.20
N LEU A 170 20.53 10.20 9.29
CA LEU A 170 21.30 11.43 9.06
C LEU A 170 21.24 12.37 10.26
N ILE A 171 20.06 12.60 10.84
CA ILE A 171 19.90 13.45 12.03
C ILE A 171 20.74 12.91 13.19
N PHE A 172 20.62 11.61 13.51
CA PHE A 172 21.37 11.01 14.61
C PHE A 172 22.88 11.00 14.34
N SER A 173 23.31 10.84 13.09
CA SER A 173 24.73 10.93 12.73
C SER A 173 25.31 12.34 12.99
N ILE A 174 24.51 13.39 12.80
CA ILE A 174 24.88 14.78 13.12
C ILE A 174 24.86 15.01 14.64
N LEU A 175 23.89 14.41 15.36
CA LEU A 175 23.74 14.51 16.81
C LEU A 175 24.71 13.63 17.61
N LYS A 176 25.67 12.96 16.95
CA LYS A 176 26.70 12.16 17.61
C LYS A 176 27.40 12.86 18.81
N PRO A 177 27.68 14.17 18.79
CA PRO A 177 28.27 14.86 19.95
C PRO A 177 27.44 14.77 21.25
N PHE A 178 26.14 14.45 21.15
CA PHE A 178 25.24 14.28 22.28
C PHE A 178 25.16 12.82 22.79
N SER A 179 26.17 11.99 22.48
CA SER A 179 26.24 10.56 22.88
C SER A 179 25.15 9.66 22.28
N LEU A 180 24.43 10.13 21.25
CA LEU A 180 23.44 9.33 20.52
C LEU A 180 24.09 8.62 19.32
N ASP A 181 24.83 7.55 19.59
CA ASP A 181 25.64 6.84 18.59
C ASP A 181 25.02 5.50 18.14
N ILE A 182 23.72 5.54 17.82
CA ILE A 182 22.90 4.36 17.49
C ILE A 182 23.14 3.86 16.05
N PHE A 183 23.40 4.76 15.11
CA PHE A 183 23.53 4.46 13.68
C PHE A 183 25.00 4.34 13.25
N ASN A 184 25.26 3.55 12.22
CA ASN A 184 26.58 3.43 11.61
C ASN A 184 26.97 4.73 10.90
N THR A 185 28.16 5.27 11.18
CA THR A 185 28.61 6.57 10.63
C THR A 185 29.76 6.45 9.62
N ALA A 186 30.00 5.26 9.06
CA ALA A 186 30.98 5.10 7.99
C ALA A 186 30.47 5.77 6.70
N ILE A 187 31.37 6.23 5.83
CA ILE A 187 31.03 6.92 4.56
C ILE A 187 30.04 6.09 3.72
N SER A 188 30.23 4.77 3.66
CA SER A 188 29.32 3.84 2.97
C SER A 188 27.88 3.92 3.48
N HIS A 189 27.67 4.16 4.78
CA HIS A 189 26.34 4.25 5.37
C HIS A 189 25.67 5.59 5.09
N TYR A 190 26.42 6.69 5.05
CA TYR A 190 25.88 7.97 4.58
C TYR A 190 25.35 7.88 3.14
N ILE A 191 26.06 7.16 2.26
CA ILE A 191 25.58 6.88 0.90
C ILE A 191 24.24 6.12 0.96
N ILE A 192 24.14 5.08 1.80
CA ILE A 192 22.89 4.33 2.00
C ILE A 192 21.76 5.27 2.46
N TYR A 193 22.01 6.15 3.44
CA TYR A 193 20.98 7.05 3.96
C TYR A 193 20.46 8.02 2.90
N VAL A 194 21.37 8.59 2.10
CA VAL A 194 20.99 9.45 0.96
C VAL A 194 20.24 8.65 -0.10
N CYS A 195 20.68 7.44 -0.43
CA CYS A 195 19.97 6.55 -1.36
C CYS A 195 18.55 6.21 -0.88
N LEU A 196 18.35 5.98 0.43
CA LEU A 196 17.03 5.75 1.00
C LEU A 196 16.11 6.96 0.81
N ILE A 197 16.60 8.18 1.06
CA ILE A 197 15.84 9.42 0.83
C ILE A 197 15.50 9.60 -0.66
N ILE A 198 16.47 9.38 -1.56
CA ILE A 198 16.23 9.48 -3.02
C ILE A 198 15.19 8.44 -3.46
N SER A 199 15.28 7.21 -2.95
CA SER A 199 14.35 6.13 -3.30
C SER A 199 12.89 6.46 -2.93
N TYR A 200 12.66 7.20 -1.85
CA TYR A 200 11.32 7.68 -1.49
C TYR A 200 10.69 8.51 -2.59
N PHE A 201 11.43 9.42 -3.24
CA PHE A 201 10.88 10.25 -4.31
C PHE A 201 10.49 9.41 -5.54
N LEU A 202 11.30 8.40 -5.89
CA LEU A 202 10.97 7.47 -6.97
C LEU A 202 9.73 6.63 -6.64
N LEU A 203 9.67 6.08 -5.43
CA LEU A 203 8.55 5.28 -4.95
C LEU A 203 7.26 6.10 -4.80
N ARG A 204 7.37 7.39 -4.45
CA ARG A 204 6.25 8.33 -4.38
C ARG A 204 5.57 8.50 -5.75
N GLU A 205 6.34 8.65 -6.82
CA GLU A 205 5.77 8.76 -8.17
C GLU A 205 5.14 7.44 -8.63
N THR A 206 5.81 6.31 -8.36
CA THR A 206 5.26 4.98 -8.63
C THR A 206 3.93 4.75 -7.89
N ARG A 207 3.85 5.11 -6.61
CA ARG A 207 2.63 5.08 -5.80
C ARG A 207 1.53 5.92 -6.45
N ASN A 208 1.81 7.18 -6.77
CA ASN A 208 0.81 8.09 -7.34
C ASN A 208 0.25 7.53 -8.65
N LYS A 209 1.14 7.01 -9.52
CA LYS A 209 0.76 6.42 -10.80
C LYS A 209 -0.15 5.20 -10.61
N PHE A 210 0.24 4.23 -9.79
CA PHE A 210 -0.54 3.02 -9.60
C PHE A 210 -1.87 3.29 -8.88
N TYR A 211 -1.89 4.19 -7.89
CA TYR A 211 -3.12 4.56 -7.20
C TYR A 211 -4.12 5.27 -8.13
N ASN A 212 -3.61 6.13 -9.00
CA ASN A 212 -4.43 6.79 -10.01
C ASN A 212 -5.03 5.81 -11.04
N ILE A 213 -4.27 4.77 -11.40
CA ILE A 213 -4.78 3.69 -12.26
C ILE A 213 -5.83 2.88 -11.51
N SER A 214 -5.57 2.46 -10.27
CA SER A 214 -6.53 1.62 -9.52
C SER A 214 -7.86 2.33 -9.26
N LEU A 215 -7.84 3.64 -9.01
CA LEU A 215 -9.06 4.43 -8.85
C LEU A 215 -9.78 4.70 -10.18
N GLY A 216 -9.04 5.00 -11.25
CA GLY A 216 -9.63 5.44 -12.51
C GLY A 216 -10.08 4.31 -13.43
N LEU A 217 -9.36 3.19 -13.44
CA LEU A 217 -9.56 2.08 -14.36
C LEU A 217 -10.98 1.47 -14.31
N PRO A 218 -11.61 1.25 -13.14
CA PRO A 218 -12.95 0.66 -13.07
C PRO A 218 -13.98 1.46 -13.90
N PHE A 219 -13.95 2.79 -13.79
CA PHE A 219 -14.86 3.67 -14.53
C PHE A 219 -14.65 3.60 -16.04
N SER A 220 -13.40 3.53 -16.49
CA SER A 220 -13.07 3.38 -17.92
C SER A 220 -13.60 2.07 -18.49
N ILE A 221 -13.38 0.96 -17.78
CA ILE A 221 -13.82 -0.37 -18.22
C ILE A 221 -15.36 -0.43 -18.25
N TYR A 222 -16.02 0.02 -17.19
CA TYR A 222 -17.47 0.00 -17.11
C TYR A 222 -18.12 0.86 -18.20
N THR A 223 -17.61 2.07 -18.42
CA THR A 223 -18.10 2.94 -19.49
C THR A 223 -18.02 2.24 -20.84
N ALA A 224 -16.87 1.65 -21.17
CA ALA A 224 -16.69 0.94 -22.45
C ALA A 224 -17.68 -0.22 -22.62
N LYS A 225 -17.88 -1.02 -21.56
CA LYS A 225 -18.84 -2.14 -21.56
C LYS A 225 -20.29 -1.66 -21.69
N ALA A 226 -20.66 -0.62 -20.95
CA ALA A 226 -22.03 -0.09 -20.92
C ALA A 226 -22.42 0.64 -22.22
N THR A 227 -21.46 1.18 -22.98
CA THR A 227 -21.72 1.80 -24.29
C THR A 227 -21.77 0.82 -25.47
N GLN A 228 -21.38 -0.44 -25.26
CA GLN A 228 -21.46 -1.49 -26.28
C GLN A 228 -22.80 -2.25 -26.26
N LEU A 229 -23.61 -2.02 -25.22
CA LEU A 229 -24.97 -2.54 -25.03
C LEU A 229 -25.99 -1.49 -25.48
#